data_AF-A0A9D5XAC3-F1
#
_entry.id   AF-A0A9D5XAC3-F1
#
_cell.length_a   1.000
_cell.length_b   1.000
_cell.length_c   1.000
_cell.angle_alpha   90.00
_cell.angle_beta   90.00
_cell.angle_gamma   90.00
#
_symmetry.space_group_name_H-M   'P 1'
#
loop_
_entity.id
_entity.type
_entity.pdbx_description
1 polymer ?
#
loop_
_entity_poly.entity_id
_entity_poly.type
_entity_poly.pdbx_seq_one_letter_code
_entity_poly.pdbx_strand_id
1 'polypeptide(L)'
;MEDELDPIYERRRSRRRIFAYLVLLLLCIGVIVLWFSRITVADNFIRSELAKRNVSASYEIVDIGFRKQIIRNLVIGDPQAPDLTADLVEIGNSLGTEGAGIDWVRARGVKAYGRLKDGKLSFGALDKFSDPEDDSPLALPDISLVVEKGQMRIDTDYGAIGLALNGSGNLHDGFSGELAALTREMALGGCTTSGASYFGEIAINDRKPRLKGPLRLPIVKCPDLDLAAQDMGIQLSVELGQDFTSWTGDAGIRGGPLRFADFGAKTTQSTIGFKGDLKGSSGDINL
;
A
#
# COMPACT_ATOMS: atom_id res chain seq x y z
N MET A 1 -2.69 7.45 -95.69
CA MET A 1 -4.12 7.30 -95.37
C MET A 1 -4.15 6.68 -93.99
N GLU A 2 -4.62 7.48 -93.03
CA GLU A 2 -5.00 7.13 -91.64
C GLU A 2 -3.81 6.77 -90.72
N ASP A 3 -3.32 7.71 -89.92
CA ASP A 3 -3.84 8.21 -88.62
C ASP A 3 -3.36 7.36 -87.42
N GLU A 4 -2.36 7.91 -86.74
CA GLU A 4 -2.31 8.18 -85.30
C GLU A 4 -3.04 7.21 -84.34
N LEU A 5 -2.31 6.65 -83.36
CA LEU A 5 -2.47 6.97 -81.92
C LEU A 5 -1.56 6.11 -81.02
N ASP A 6 -0.84 6.84 -80.18
CA ASP A 6 0.23 6.45 -79.25
C ASP A 6 -0.33 5.84 -77.94
N PRO A 7 0.15 4.70 -77.40
CA PRO A 7 -0.29 4.20 -76.10
C PRO A 7 0.63 4.69 -74.97
N ILE A 8 0.75 6.01 -74.77
CA ILE A 8 1.35 6.57 -73.55
C ILE A 8 0.25 6.99 -72.57
N TYR A 9 -0.60 6.06 -72.10
CA TYR A 9 -1.53 6.40 -71.01
C TYR A 9 -1.92 5.28 -70.03
N GLU A 10 -1.03 4.37 -69.65
CA GLU A 10 -1.30 3.50 -68.47
C GLU A 10 -0.20 3.44 -67.39
N ARG A 11 1.04 3.85 -67.70
CA ARG A 11 2.14 3.75 -66.72
C ARG A 11 2.08 4.76 -65.56
N ARG A 12 1.33 5.86 -65.71
CA ARG A 12 1.29 6.96 -64.71
C ARG A 12 0.36 6.67 -63.52
N ARG A 13 -0.68 5.84 -63.71
CA ARG A 13 -1.66 5.48 -62.67
C ARG A 13 -1.10 4.44 -61.70
N SER A 14 -0.30 3.48 -62.19
CA SER A 14 0.40 2.48 -61.39
C SER A 14 1.50 3.09 -60.49
N ARG A 15 2.32 4.00 -61.04
CA ARG A 15 3.34 4.71 -60.25
C ARG A 15 2.76 5.59 -59.13
N ARG A 16 1.60 6.23 -59.36
CA ARG A 16 0.89 6.99 -58.32
C ARG A 16 0.35 6.10 -57.20
N ARG A 17 -0.14 4.89 -57.52
CA ARG A 17 -0.57 3.91 -56.52
C ARG A 17 0.60 3.39 -55.71
N ILE A 18 1.72 3.06 -56.36
CA ILE A 18 2.96 2.64 -55.67
C ILE A 18 3.48 3.74 -54.75
N PHE A 19 3.48 4.99 -55.22
CA PHE A 19 3.87 6.14 -54.38
C PHE A 19 2.92 6.33 -53.19
N ALA A 20 1.60 6.17 -53.39
CA ALA A 20 0.63 6.24 -52.30
C ALA A 20 0.83 5.12 -51.26
N TYR A 21 1.12 3.88 -51.70
CA TYR A 21 1.44 2.77 -50.79
C TYR A 21 2.75 3.00 -50.04
N LEU A 22 3.77 3.58 -50.67
CA LEU A 22 5.02 3.93 -50.01
C LEU A 22 4.84 5.03 -48.97
N VAL A 23 4.07 6.07 -49.28
CA VAL A 23 3.74 7.14 -48.33
C VAL A 23 2.93 6.59 -47.15
N LEU A 24 1.96 5.71 -47.42
CA LEU A 24 1.15 5.06 -46.38
C LEU A 24 1.99 4.14 -45.49
N LEU A 25 2.90 3.34 -46.08
CA LEU A 25 3.86 2.52 -45.36
C LEU A 25 4.75 3.36 -44.44
N LEU A 26 5.26 4.49 -44.95
CA LEU A 26 6.14 5.40 -44.21
C LEU A 26 5.38 6.10 -43.06
N LEU A 27 4.10 6.44 -43.28
CA LEU A 27 3.19 6.91 -42.22
C LEU A 27 2.94 5.83 -41.16
N CYS A 28 2.66 4.59 -41.56
CA CYS A 28 2.48 3.46 -40.64
C CYS A 28 3.75 3.22 -39.81
N ILE A 29 4.93 3.22 -40.44
CA ILE A 29 6.21 3.10 -39.74
C ILE A 29 6.42 4.26 -38.77
N GLY A 30 6.11 5.51 -39.18
CA GLY A 30 6.19 6.68 -38.30
C GLY A 30 5.27 6.57 -37.09
N VAL A 31 4.04 6.11 -37.26
CA VAL A 31 3.09 5.86 -36.17
C VAL A 31 3.58 4.75 -35.25
N ILE A 32 4.12 3.66 -35.80
CA ILE A 32 4.71 2.55 -35.02
C ILE A 32 5.91 3.05 -34.20
N VAL A 33 6.81 3.82 -34.80
CA VAL A 33 7.99 4.38 -34.12
C VAL A 33 7.58 5.39 -33.04
N LEU A 34 6.61 6.27 -33.30
CA LEU A 34 6.07 7.19 -32.31
C LEU A 34 5.38 6.47 -31.15
N TRP A 35 4.72 5.34 -31.43
CA TRP A 35 4.11 4.48 -30.42
C TRP A 35 5.16 3.81 -29.53
N PHE A 36 6.21 3.21 -30.11
CA PHE A 36 7.31 2.63 -29.35
C PHE A 36 8.15 3.68 -28.59
N SER A 37 8.29 4.88 -29.15
CA SER A 37 9.00 5.99 -28.51
C SER A 37 8.34 6.44 -27.20
N ARG A 38 7.00 6.29 -27.06
CA ARG A 38 6.30 6.63 -25.80
C ARG A 38 6.81 5.85 -24.59
N ILE A 39 7.16 4.58 -24.76
CA ILE A 39 7.67 3.73 -23.68
C ILE A 39 9.03 4.27 -23.20
N THR A 40 9.87 4.72 -24.12
CA THR A 40 11.23 5.21 -23.82
C THR A 40 11.21 6.62 -23.19
N VAL A 41 10.29 7.49 -23.61
CA VAL A 41 10.14 8.84 -23.04
C VAL A 41 9.62 8.80 -21.61
N ALA A 42 8.63 7.93 -21.33
CA ALA A 42 8.11 7.76 -19.98
C ALA A 42 9.16 7.16 -19.03
N ASP A 43 9.96 6.19 -19.48
CA ASP A 43 11.06 5.64 -18.67
C ASP A 43 12.11 6.71 -18.31
N ASN A 44 12.51 7.53 -19.28
CA ASN A 44 13.46 8.63 -19.03
C ASN A 44 12.89 9.68 -18.06
N PHE A 45 11.60 9.98 -18.16
CA PHE A 45 10.93 10.91 -17.25
C PHE A 45 10.89 10.34 -15.81
N ILE A 46 10.45 9.09 -15.64
CA ILE A 46 10.39 8.42 -14.33
C ILE A 46 11.80 8.35 -13.71
N ARG A 47 12.82 7.95 -14.49
CA ARG A 47 14.22 7.95 -14.03
C ARG A 47 14.71 9.33 -13.62
N SER A 48 14.34 10.37 -14.37
CA SER A 48 14.74 11.74 -14.04
C SER A 48 14.10 12.23 -12.73
N GLU A 49 12.84 11.88 -12.47
CA GLU A 49 12.12 12.30 -11.27
C GLU A 49 12.58 11.52 -10.03
N LEU A 50 12.87 10.23 -10.19
CA LEU A 50 13.51 9.41 -9.17
C LEU A 50 14.94 9.89 -8.87
N ALA A 51 15.71 10.26 -9.89
CA ALA A 51 17.06 10.81 -9.73
C ALA A 51 17.05 12.17 -9.00
N LYS A 52 16.09 13.05 -9.30
CA LYS A 52 15.91 14.32 -8.58
C LYS A 52 15.64 14.11 -7.09
N ARG A 53 14.85 13.09 -6.74
CA ARG A 53 14.53 12.71 -5.35
C ARG A 53 15.58 11.77 -4.74
N ASN A 54 16.65 11.44 -5.46
CA ASN A 54 17.70 10.51 -5.04
C ASN A 54 17.14 9.16 -4.56
N VAL A 55 16.13 8.64 -5.28
CA VAL A 55 15.50 7.34 -5.03
C VAL A 55 16.04 6.34 -6.04
N SER A 56 16.66 5.27 -5.56
CA SER A 56 17.03 4.11 -6.38
C SER A 56 15.78 3.27 -6.62
N ALA A 57 15.45 2.97 -7.88
CA ALA A 57 14.40 2.03 -8.21
C ALA A 57 14.78 1.17 -9.43
N SER A 58 14.36 -0.09 -9.40
CA SER A 58 14.44 -1.02 -10.52
C SER A 58 13.03 -1.53 -10.82
N TYR A 59 12.66 -1.57 -12.09
CA TYR A 59 11.34 -2.01 -12.51
C TYR A 59 11.35 -2.46 -13.97
N GLU A 60 10.40 -3.32 -14.31
CA GLU A 60 10.12 -3.72 -15.69
C GLU A 60 8.78 -3.10 -16.12
N ILE A 61 8.83 -2.22 -17.10
CA ILE A 61 7.61 -1.64 -17.69
C ILE A 61 7.08 -2.62 -18.74
N VAL A 62 5.90 -3.18 -18.48
CA VAL A 62 5.25 -4.12 -19.41
C VAL A 62 4.33 -3.39 -20.38
N ASP A 63 3.58 -2.41 -19.88
CA ASP A 63 2.65 -1.62 -20.67
C ASP A 63 2.51 -0.20 -20.11
N ILE A 64 2.51 0.78 -21.00
CA ILE A 64 2.16 2.18 -20.70
C ILE A 64 1.05 2.58 -21.67
N GLY A 65 -0.18 2.30 -21.27
CA GLY A 65 -1.37 2.86 -21.90
C GLY A 65 -1.66 4.27 -21.40
N PHE A 66 -2.37 5.06 -22.20
CA PHE A 66 -2.84 6.40 -21.81
C PHE A 66 -3.72 6.39 -20.54
N ARG A 67 -4.38 5.28 -20.24
CA ARG A 67 -5.29 5.12 -19.09
C ARG A 67 -4.80 4.15 -18.03
N LYS A 68 -3.79 3.33 -18.33
CA LYS A 68 -3.32 2.25 -17.46
C LYS A 68 -1.82 2.05 -17.64
N GLN A 69 -1.09 1.95 -16.53
CA GLN A 69 0.33 1.61 -16.50
C GLN A 69 0.51 0.28 -15.77
N ILE A 70 1.37 -0.60 -16.28
CA ILE A 70 1.66 -1.92 -15.71
C ILE A 70 3.15 -2.03 -15.48
N ILE A 71 3.53 -2.18 -14.21
CA ILE A 71 4.90 -2.33 -13.73
C ILE A 71 5.04 -3.73 -13.12
N ARG A 72 6.14 -4.42 -13.44
CA ARG A 72 6.51 -5.70 -12.83
C ARG A 72 7.86 -5.60 -12.13
N ASN A 73 8.06 -6.49 -11.17
CA ASN A 73 9.33 -6.68 -10.48
C ASN A 73 9.88 -5.35 -9.92
N LEU A 74 9.00 -4.54 -9.34
CA LEU A 74 9.34 -3.25 -8.77
C LEU A 74 10.20 -3.48 -7.53
N VAL A 75 11.30 -2.73 -7.44
CA VAL A 75 12.18 -2.63 -6.29
C VAL A 75 12.47 -1.16 -6.05
N ILE A 76 12.27 -0.67 -4.85
CA ILE A 76 12.56 0.70 -4.41
C ILE A 76 13.56 0.62 -3.24
N GLY A 77 14.60 1.45 -3.28
CA GLY A 77 15.69 1.48 -2.31
C GLY A 77 16.92 0.71 -2.76
N ASP A 78 17.69 0.20 -1.79
CA ASP A 78 18.87 -0.63 -2.04
C ASP A 78 18.44 -2.01 -2.58
N PRO A 79 18.90 -2.47 -3.76
CA PRO A 79 18.55 -3.80 -4.28
C PRO A 79 18.91 -4.98 -3.35
N GLN A 80 19.92 -4.82 -2.47
CA GLN A 80 20.30 -5.85 -1.50
C GLN A 80 19.48 -5.77 -0.19
N ALA A 81 18.88 -4.62 0.08
CA ALA A 81 18.04 -4.36 1.25
C ALA A 81 16.88 -3.42 0.86
N PRO A 82 15.90 -3.91 0.07
CA PRO A 82 14.90 -3.05 -0.54
C PRO A 82 13.92 -2.52 0.50
N ASP A 83 13.52 -1.26 0.37
CA ASP A 83 12.51 -0.63 1.21
C ASP A 83 11.10 -1.06 0.77
N LEU A 84 10.91 -1.27 -0.55
CA LEU A 84 9.69 -1.83 -1.10
C LEU A 84 9.97 -2.70 -2.33
N THR A 85 9.27 -3.83 -2.41
CA THR A 85 9.19 -4.65 -3.63
C THR A 85 7.75 -4.94 -4.00
N ALA A 86 7.45 -5.11 -5.29
CA ALA A 86 6.15 -5.60 -5.73
C ALA A 86 6.26 -6.44 -7.01
N ASP A 87 5.54 -7.56 -7.08
CA ASP A 87 5.52 -8.43 -8.26
C ASP A 87 4.81 -7.76 -9.44
N LEU A 88 3.71 -7.05 -9.14
CA LEU A 88 2.89 -6.34 -10.11
C LEU A 88 2.29 -5.08 -9.47
N VAL A 89 2.40 -3.95 -10.16
CA VAL A 89 1.68 -2.72 -9.85
C VAL A 89 0.99 -2.25 -11.12
N GLU A 90 -0.33 -2.13 -11.05
CA GLU A 90 -1.16 -1.52 -12.09
C GLU A 90 -1.71 -0.19 -11.57
N ILE A 91 -1.57 0.87 -12.36
CA ILE A 91 -2.03 2.21 -12.00
C ILE A 91 -2.98 2.69 -13.10
N GLY A 92 -4.18 3.07 -12.70
CA GLY A 92 -5.17 3.69 -13.58
C GLY A 92 -5.18 5.20 -13.42
N ASN A 93 -5.12 5.92 -14.54
CA ASN A 93 -5.09 7.38 -14.54
C ASN A 93 -6.40 7.96 -15.08
N SER A 94 -6.89 9.03 -14.44
CA SER A 94 -7.94 9.90 -14.99
C SER A 94 -7.36 11.10 -15.72
N LEU A 95 -8.16 11.59 -16.69
CA LEU A 95 -8.01 12.92 -17.26
C LEU A 95 -9.33 13.65 -17.01
N GLY A 96 -9.31 14.56 -16.04
CA GLY A 96 -10.44 15.41 -15.67
C GLY A 96 -10.21 16.87 -16.08
N THR A 97 -11.19 17.73 -15.81
CA THR A 97 -11.09 19.18 -16.05
C THR A 97 -10.06 19.86 -15.15
N GLU A 98 -9.72 19.24 -14.01
CA GLU A 98 -8.73 19.74 -13.04
C GLU A 98 -7.30 19.22 -13.29
N GLY A 99 -7.13 18.30 -14.25
CA GLY A 99 -5.82 17.75 -14.61
C GLY A 99 -5.79 16.23 -14.73
N ALA A 100 -4.58 15.68 -14.72
CA ALA A 100 -4.34 14.23 -14.68
C ALA A 100 -4.27 13.76 -13.22
N GLY A 101 -4.95 12.66 -12.90
CA GLY A 101 -5.00 12.08 -11.56
C GLY A 101 -4.80 10.56 -11.58
N ILE A 102 -4.71 9.96 -10.39
CA ILE A 102 -4.72 8.50 -10.21
C ILE A 102 -6.12 8.14 -9.70
N ASP A 103 -6.82 7.23 -10.39
CA ASP A 103 -8.15 6.76 -9.98
C ASP A 103 -8.07 5.50 -9.13
N TRP A 104 -7.16 4.60 -9.51
CA TRP A 104 -7.04 3.29 -8.89
C TRP A 104 -5.64 2.71 -8.99
N VAL A 105 -5.30 1.90 -7.99
CA VAL A 105 -4.05 1.14 -7.92
C VAL A 105 -4.37 -0.31 -7.60
N ARG A 106 -3.80 -1.25 -8.36
CA ARG A 106 -3.77 -2.66 -8.00
C ARG A 106 -2.33 -3.09 -7.79
N ALA A 107 -2.02 -3.61 -6.61
CA ALA A 107 -0.70 -4.08 -6.28
C ALA A 107 -0.75 -5.53 -5.79
N ARG A 108 0.17 -6.36 -6.30
CA ARG A 108 0.27 -7.78 -5.95
C ARG A 108 1.68 -8.12 -5.51
N GLY A 109 1.79 -8.92 -4.46
CA GLY A 109 3.07 -9.37 -3.91
C GLY A 109 3.90 -8.23 -3.32
N VAL A 110 3.24 -7.21 -2.78
CA VAL A 110 3.92 -6.06 -2.16
C VAL A 110 4.63 -6.54 -0.90
N LYS A 111 5.90 -6.18 -0.75
CA LYS A 111 6.67 -6.33 0.49
C LYS A 111 7.28 -4.99 0.82
N ALA A 112 6.94 -4.45 1.98
CA ALA A 112 7.46 -3.17 2.45
C ALA A 112 8.23 -3.34 3.76
N TYR A 113 9.20 -2.46 3.97
CA TYR A 113 9.95 -2.35 5.21
C TYR A 113 9.79 -0.94 5.78
N GLY A 114 9.54 -0.88 7.08
CA GLY A 114 9.42 0.37 7.82
C GLY A 114 10.16 0.30 9.14
N ARG A 115 10.44 1.47 9.70
CA ARG A 115 11.04 1.64 11.02
C ARG A 115 10.26 2.69 11.80
N LEU A 116 9.83 2.36 13.00
CA LEU A 116 9.23 3.28 13.95
C LEU A 116 10.25 3.53 15.07
N LYS A 117 10.78 4.75 15.11
CA LYS A 117 11.75 5.16 16.12
C LYS A 117 11.35 6.50 16.71
N ASP A 118 11.38 6.63 18.03
CA ASP A 118 11.02 7.88 18.74
C ASP A 118 9.63 8.44 18.31
N GLY A 119 8.68 7.54 18.04
CA GLY A 119 7.34 7.89 17.57
C GLY A 119 7.23 8.33 16.10
N LYS A 120 8.35 8.29 15.34
CA LYS A 120 8.39 8.64 13.91
C LYS A 120 8.50 7.38 13.06
N LEU A 121 7.54 7.21 12.14
CA LEU A 121 7.53 6.13 11.16
C LEU A 121 8.30 6.57 9.90
N SER A 122 9.18 5.69 9.42
CA SER A 122 9.96 5.88 8.20
C SER A 122 9.88 4.63 7.33
N PHE A 123 9.79 4.82 6.02
CA PHE A 123 9.77 3.79 4.99
C PHE A 123 10.99 3.90 4.05
N GLY A 124 12.09 4.47 4.56
CA GLY A 124 13.36 4.57 3.84
C GLY A 124 13.25 5.46 2.61
N ALA A 125 13.53 4.91 1.42
CA ALA A 125 13.47 5.65 0.18
C ALA A 125 12.06 6.19 -0.17
N LEU A 126 11.00 5.58 0.38
CA LEU A 126 9.63 6.05 0.16
C LEU A 126 9.34 7.41 0.80
N ASP A 127 10.04 7.76 1.88
CA ASP A 127 9.83 9.03 2.60
C ASP A 127 10.16 10.25 1.72
N LYS A 128 10.97 10.06 0.67
CA LYS A 128 11.38 11.11 -0.27
C LYS A 128 10.29 11.49 -1.28
N PHE A 129 9.17 10.75 -1.29
CA PHE A 129 8.00 11.09 -2.10
C PHE A 129 7.05 12.06 -1.40
N SER A 130 7.19 12.23 -0.08
CA SER A 130 6.46 13.23 0.69
C SER A 130 7.19 14.57 0.67
N ASP A 131 6.44 15.67 0.78
CA ASP A 131 7.02 16.99 0.98
C ASP A 131 7.54 17.09 2.43
N PRO A 132 8.84 17.35 2.67
CA PRO A 132 9.38 17.45 4.01
C PRO A 132 8.86 18.66 4.81
N GLU A 133 8.25 19.65 4.14
CA GLU A 133 7.63 20.82 4.77
C GLU A 133 6.13 20.63 5.03
N ASP A 134 5.52 19.55 4.51
CA ASP A 134 4.13 19.22 4.75
C ASP A 134 3.96 18.54 6.11
N ASP A 135 3.46 19.32 7.07
CA ASP A 135 3.10 18.87 8.42
C ASP A 135 1.61 18.50 8.54
N SER A 136 0.89 18.44 7.41
CA SER A 136 -0.51 18.05 7.39
C SER A 136 -0.68 16.65 7.99
N PRO A 137 -1.78 16.41 8.74
CA PRO A 137 -2.08 15.07 9.21
C PRO A 137 -2.15 14.09 8.04
N LEU A 138 -1.73 12.85 8.28
CA LEU A 138 -1.86 11.78 7.30
C LEU A 138 -3.32 11.69 6.85
N ALA A 139 -3.57 11.79 5.55
CA ALA A 139 -4.90 11.66 4.96
C ALA A 139 -4.91 10.53 3.94
N LEU A 140 -6.03 9.80 3.87
CA LEU A 140 -6.22 8.79 2.85
C LEU A 140 -6.46 9.48 1.50
N PRO A 141 -5.80 9.05 0.42
CA PRO A 141 -6.11 9.56 -0.91
C PRO A 141 -7.45 9.01 -1.41
N ASP A 142 -8.16 9.78 -2.23
CA ASP A 142 -9.40 9.34 -2.88
C ASP A 142 -9.11 8.45 -4.09
N ILE A 143 -8.64 7.23 -3.84
CA ILE A 143 -8.35 6.24 -4.88
C ILE A 143 -8.93 4.88 -4.52
N SER A 144 -9.23 4.08 -5.55
CA SER A 144 -9.54 2.67 -5.37
C SER A 144 -8.27 1.84 -5.30
N LEU A 145 -8.08 1.10 -4.20
CA LEU A 145 -6.93 0.25 -4.00
C LEU A 145 -7.35 -1.22 -4.07
N VAL A 146 -6.54 -2.05 -4.71
CA VAL A 146 -6.58 -3.52 -4.60
C VAL A 146 -5.21 -3.99 -4.16
N VAL A 147 -5.11 -4.68 -3.04
CA VAL A 147 -3.87 -5.29 -2.54
C VAL A 147 -4.05 -6.79 -2.46
N GLU A 148 -3.18 -7.52 -3.15
CA GLU A 148 -3.12 -8.98 -3.11
C GLU A 148 -1.74 -9.41 -2.58
N LYS A 149 -1.72 -10.19 -1.50
CA LYS A 149 -0.49 -10.66 -0.84
C LYS A 149 0.42 -9.50 -0.42
N GLY A 150 -0.16 -8.45 0.15
CA GLY A 150 0.59 -7.37 0.78
C GLY A 150 1.27 -7.88 2.05
N GLN A 151 2.53 -7.55 2.24
CA GLN A 151 3.32 -7.88 3.41
C GLN A 151 4.12 -6.65 3.84
N MET A 152 4.25 -6.45 5.15
CA MET A 152 5.09 -5.37 5.67
C MET A 152 5.81 -5.82 6.93
N ARG A 153 7.03 -5.37 7.12
CA ARG A 153 7.76 -5.47 8.39
C ARG A 153 8.00 -4.08 8.92
N ILE A 154 7.61 -3.84 10.17
CA ILE A 154 7.95 -2.61 10.90
C ILE A 154 8.87 -2.99 12.05
N ASP A 155 10.10 -2.48 12.02
CA ASP A 155 10.99 -2.53 13.18
C ASP A 155 10.65 -1.37 14.12
N THR A 156 10.31 -1.67 15.37
CA THR A 156 10.05 -0.67 16.40
C THR A 156 11.08 -0.78 17.51
N ASP A 157 11.22 0.26 18.34
CA ASP A 157 12.04 0.22 19.56
C ASP A 157 11.59 -0.87 20.56
N TYR A 158 10.37 -1.38 20.38
CA TYR A 158 9.72 -2.37 21.23
C TYR A 158 9.78 -3.79 20.67
N GLY A 159 10.25 -3.98 19.43
CA GLY A 159 10.21 -5.27 18.73
C GLY A 159 9.66 -5.14 17.32
N ALA A 160 9.80 -6.19 16.53
CA ALA A 160 9.43 -6.17 15.12
C ALA A 160 8.03 -6.74 14.88
N ILE A 161 7.24 -6.03 14.08
CA ILE A 161 5.88 -6.40 13.71
C ILE A 161 5.88 -6.81 12.24
N GLY A 162 5.38 -8.01 11.95
CA GLY A 162 5.04 -8.45 10.60
C GLY A 162 3.55 -8.23 10.34
N LEU A 163 3.21 -7.73 9.17
CA LEU A 163 1.84 -7.51 8.71
C LEU A 163 1.61 -8.26 7.41
N ALA A 164 0.39 -8.75 7.20
CA ALA A 164 -0.09 -9.24 5.91
C ALA A 164 -1.47 -8.67 5.63
N LEU A 165 -1.70 -8.21 4.38
CA LEU A 165 -2.91 -7.53 3.95
C LEU A 165 -3.39 -8.11 2.62
N ASN A 166 -4.69 -8.40 2.56
CA ASN A 166 -5.43 -8.54 1.31
C ASN A 166 -6.67 -7.66 1.41
N GLY A 167 -7.02 -6.95 0.34
CA GLY A 167 -8.22 -6.11 0.38
C GLY A 167 -8.45 -5.34 -0.90
N SER A 168 -9.65 -4.78 -1.01
CA SER A 168 -10.02 -3.96 -2.16
C SER A 168 -11.09 -2.94 -1.81
N GLY A 169 -11.12 -1.83 -2.54
CA GLY A 169 -12.16 -0.80 -2.48
C GLY A 169 -11.57 0.60 -2.46
N ASN A 170 -12.42 1.62 -2.29
CA ASN A 170 -11.97 3.01 -2.24
C ASN A 170 -11.50 3.39 -0.83
N LEU A 171 -10.36 4.09 -0.76
CA LEU A 171 -9.70 4.45 0.51
C LEU A 171 -10.40 5.61 1.25
N HIS A 172 -11.25 6.40 0.59
CA HIS A 172 -12.18 7.29 1.27
C HIS A 172 -13.41 6.54 1.77
N ASP A 173 -13.98 5.64 0.97
CA ASP A 173 -15.20 4.93 1.36
C ASP A 173 -15.35 3.58 0.65
N GLY A 174 -15.44 2.50 1.42
CA GLY A 174 -15.74 1.16 0.91
C GLY A 174 -14.55 0.23 0.71
N PHE A 175 -13.36 0.55 1.23
CA PHE A 175 -12.27 -0.44 1.33
C PHE A 175 -12.64 -1.53 2.33
N SER A 176 -12.41 -2.79 1.96
CA SER A 176 -12.61 -3.95 2.82
C SER A 176 -11.53 -5.00 2.55
N GLY A 177 -11.08 -5.68 3.61
CA GLY A 177 -10.03 -6.68 3.52
C GLY A 177 -9.76 -7.41 4.83
N GLU A 178 -8.72 -8.23 4.79
CA GLU A 178 -8.20 -9.00 5.92
C GLU A 178 -6.79 -8.52 6.25
N LEU A 179 -6.55 -8.29 7.54
CA LEU A 179 -5.27 -7.90 8.10
C LEU A 179 -4.81 -8.96 9.11
N ALA A 180 -3.59 -9.43 8.92
CA ALA A 180 -2.86 -10.18 9.94
C ALA A 180 -1.72 -9.32 10.48
N ALA A 181 -1.50 -9.35 11.79
CA ALA A 181 -0.32 -8.79 12.43
C ALA A 181 0.30 -9.84 13.36
N LEU A 182 1.62 -9.93 13.40
CA LEU A 182 2.34 -10.89 14.23
C LEU A 182 3.63 -10.29 14.76
N THR A 183 4.00 -10.67 15.98
CA THR A 183 5.31 -10.38 16.55
C THR A 183 5.86 -11.61 17.24
N ARG A 184 7.19 -11.77 17.21
CA ARG A 184 7.87 -12.84 17.96
C ARG A 184 7.96 -12.48 19.43
N GLU A 185 8.48 -11.29 19.69
CA GLU A 185 8.61 -10.71 21.02
C GLU A 185 8.39 -9.20 20.91
N MET A 186 7.69 -8.64 21.90
CA MET A 186 7.47 -7.21 22.01
C MET A 186 7.56 -6.77 23.46
N ALA A 187 8.26 -5.67 23.72
CA ALA A 187 8.45 -5.07 25.03
C ALA A 187 7.90 -3.64 25.03
N LEU A 188 6.76 -3.40 25.67
CA LEU A 188 6.08 -2.10 25.68
C LEU A 188 5.64 -1.76 27.12
N GLY A 189 5.99 -0.58 27.61
CA GLY A 189 5.53 -0.09 28.92
C GLY A 189 5.91 -0.97 30.11
N GLY A 190 7.11 -1.57 30.11
CA GLY A 190 7.56 -2.51 31.16
C GLY A 190 6.95 -3.92 31.06
N CYS A 191 6.04 -4.14 30.10
CA CYS A 191 5.47 -5.44 29.79
C CYS A 191 6.19 -6.07 28.60
N THR A 192 6.31 -7.40 28.62
CA THR A 192 6.77 -8.22 27.50
C THR A 192 5.67 -9.17 27.06
N THR A 193 5.55 -9.38 25.75
CA THR A 193 4.66 -10.38 25.17
C THR A 193 5.38 -11.20 24.12
N SER A 194 5.08 -12.49 24.04
CA SER A 194 5.69 -13.43 23.12
C SER A 194 4.63 -14.09 22.25
N GLY A 195 4.85 -14.10 20.94
CA GLY A 195 3.95 -14.72 19.96
C GLY A 195 2.60 -14.01 19.81
N ALA A 196 2.53 -12.71 20.11
CA ALA A 196 1.31 -11.96 19.92
C ALA A 196 0.89 -11.94 18.44
N SER A 197 -0.39 -12.17 18.18
CA SER A 197 -0.93 -12.26 16.83
C SER A 197 -2.33 -11.67 16.74
N TYR A 198 -2.62 -11.01 15.64
CA TYR A 198 -3.93 -10.50 15.28
C TYR A 198 -4.28 -11.04 13.90
N PHE A 199 -5.52 -11.48 13.73
CA PHE A 199 -6.07 -11.87 12.44
C PHE A 199 -7.51 -11.42 12.37
N GLY A 200 -7.80 -10.41 11.56
CA GLY A 200 -9.11 -9.77 11.54
C GLY A 200 -9.41 -9.03 10.25
N GLU A 201 -10.56 -8.39 10.24
CA GLU A 201 -11.05 -7.56 9.15
C GLU A 201 -10.51 -6.14 9.28
N ILE A 202 -10.16 -5.54 8.15
CA ILE A 202 -9.91 -4.11 7.99
C ILE A 202 -10.94 -3.53 7.03
N ALA A 203 -11.52 -2.39 7.38
CA ALA A 203 -12.42 -1.67 6.51
C ALA A 203 -12.13 -0.17 6.59
N ILE A 204 -12.46 0.59 5.55
CA ILE A 204 -12.45 2.05 5.59
C ILE A 204 -13.79 2.56 5.11
N ASN A 205 -14.43 3.40 5.93
CA ASN A 205 -15.67 4.10 5.58
C ASN A 205 -15.53 5.56 6.03
N ASP A 206 -15.94 6.53 5.20
CA ASP A 206 -15.75 7.97 5.47
C ASP A 206 -14.35 8.35 6.01
N ARG A 207 -13.31 7.82 5.36
CA ARG A 207 -11.88 7.99 5.68
C ARG A 207 -11.48 7.49 7.08
N LYS A 208 -12.32 6.68 7.72
CA LYS A 208 -12.07 6.11 9.05
C LYS A 208 -11.75 4.63 8.93
N PRO A 209 -10.49 4.22 9.11
CA PRO A 209 -10.13 2.82 9.21
C PRO A 209 -10.78 2.17 10.43
N ARG A 210 -11.25 0.95 10.23
CA ARG A 210 -11.80 0.09 11.26
C ARG A 210 -11.08 -1.25 11.25
N LEU A 211 -10.74 -1.74 12.43
CA LEU A 211 -10.12 -3.04 12.65
C LEU A 211 -11.03 -3.88 13.55
N LYS A 212 -11.36 -5.09 13.12
CA LYS A 212 -12.21 -6.00 13.89
C LYS A 212 -11.66 -7.42 13.86
N GLY A 213 -11.29 -7.96 15.01
CA GLY A 213 -10.81 -9.34 15.06
C GLY A 213 -10.17 -9.74 16.37
N PRO A 214 -9.85 -11.03 16.53
CA PRO A 214 -9.13 -11.53 17.68
C PRO A 214 -7.66 -11.10 17.66
N LEU A 215 -7.24 -10.46 18.75
CA LEU A 215 -5.85 -10.35 19.19
C LEU A 215 -5.58 -11.46 20.20
N ARG A 216 -4.57 -12.29 19.95
CA ARG A 216 -4.13 -13.37 20.83
C ARG A 216 -2.79 -13.00 21.44
N LEU A 217 -2.71 -13.10 22.75
CA LEU A 217 -1.52 -12.85 23.57
C LEU A 217 -1.23 -14.14 24.38
N PRO A 218 -0.44 -15.07 23.82
CA PRO A 218 -0.14 -16.35 24.48
C PRO A 218 0.55 -16.16 25.83
N ILE A 219 1.47 -15.20 25.89
CA ILE A 219 2.24 -14.88 27.10
C ILE A 219 2.31 -13.36 27.23
N VAL A 220 2.00 -12.87 28.42
CA VAL A 220 2.22 -11.49 28.85
C VAL A 220 2.91 -11.52 30.21
N LYS A 221 3.98 -10.75 30.37
CA LYS A 221 4.70 -10.61 31.64
C LYS A 221 5.07 -9.15 31.85
N CYS A 222 4.65 -8.56 32.96
CA CYS A 222 5.06 -7.22 33.38
C CYS A 222 5.75 -7.34 34.74
N PRO A 223 7.09 -7.50 34.78
CA PRO A 223 7.83 -7.74 36.03
C PRO A 223 7.62 -6.65 37.08
N ASP A 224 7.60 -5.38 36.65
CA ASP A 224 7.42 -4.23 37.55
C ASP A 224 6.04 -4.18 38.21
N LEU A 225 5.06 -4.90 37.65
CA LEU A 225 3.69 -5.00 38.16
C LEU A 225 3.41 -6.36 38.85
N ASP A 226 4.41 -7.24 38.94
CA ASP A 226 4.23 -8.67 39.29
C ASP A 226 3.03 -9.29 38.56
N LEU A 227 2.92 -8.98 37.26
CA LEU A 227 1.82 -9.43 36.41
C LEU A 227 2.29 -10.51 35.44
N ALA A 228 1.56 -11.61 35.38
CA ALA A 228 1.72 -12.63 34.35
C ALA A 228 0.36 -13.12 33.86
N ALA A 229 0.16 -13.15 32.55
CA ALA A 229 -1.05 -13.68 31.93
C ALA A 229 -0.68 -14.68 30.83
N GLN A 230 -1.51 -15.71 30.68
CA GLN A 230 -1.36 -16.73 29.65
C GLN A 230 -2.66 -16.91 28.86
N ASP A 231 -2.52 -17.31 27.59
CA ASP A 231 -3.62 -17.65 26.69
C ASP A 231 -4.74 -16.58 26.67
N MET A 232 -4.33 -15.32 26.59
CA MET A 232 -5.26 -14.19 26.57
C MET A 232 -5.76 -13.97 25.14
N GLY A 233 -7.08 -14.07 24.95
CA GLY A 233 -7.78 -13.68 23.74
C GLY A 233 -8.54 -12.37 23.94
N ILE A 234 -8.36 -11.43 23.02
CA ILE A 234 -9.00 -10.12 23.02
C ILE A 234 -9.76 -9.97 21.71
N GLN A 235 -11.09 -9.96 21.78
CA GLN A 235 -11.91 -9.58 20.64
C GLN A 235 -11.88 -8.05 20.53
N LEU A 236 -11.17 -7.54 19.54
CA LEU A 236 -10.94 -6.12 19.34
C LEU A 236 -11.89 -5.56 18.26
N SER A 237 -12.43 -4.38 18.51
CA SER A 237 -13.14 -3.54 17.55
C SER A 237 -12.65 -2.10 17.73
N VAL A 238 -11.93 -1.56 16.76
CA VAL A 238 -11.34 -0.21 16.81
C VAL A 238 -11.73 0.56 15.56
N GLU A 239 -12.12 1.81 15.72
CA GLU A 239 -12.23 2.81 14.67
C GLU A 239 -11.20 3.92 14.91
N LEU A 240 -10.47 4.29 13.86
CA LEU A 240 -9.55 5.42 13.84
C LEU A 240 -10.23 6.67 13.29
N GLY A 241 -9.84 7.84 13.80
CA GLY A 241 -10.22 9.13 13.25
C GLY A 241 -9.66 9.35 11.84
N GLN A 242 -10.22 10.33 11.11
CA GLN A 242 -9.83 10.62 9.72
C GLN A 242 -8.35 11.05 9.58
N ASP A 243 -7.78 11.60 10.65
CA ASP A 243 -6.40 12.05 10.76
C ASP A 243 -5.49 11.02 11.41
N PHE A 244 -6.01 9.83 11.73
CA PHE A 244 -5.30 8.73 12.42
C PHE A 244 -4.75 9.09 13.80
N THR A 245 -5.13 10.24 14.36
CA THR A 245 -4.60 10.69 15.66
C THR A 245 -5.50 10.32 16.84
N SER A 246 -6.71 9.86 16.55
CA SER A 246 -7.71 9.48 17.54
C SER A 246 -8.27 8.09 17.26
N TRP A 247 -8.77 7.43 18.31
CA TRP A 247 -9.37 6.11 18.21
C TRP A 247 -10.50 5.93 19.22
N THR A 248 -11.44 5.07 18.86
CA THR A 248 -12.52 4.62 19.75
C THR A 248 -12.78 3.15 19.49
N GLY A 249 -13.21 2.41 20.52
CA GLY A 249 -13.43 0.99 20.34
C GLY A 249 -13.83 0.25 21.61
N ASP A 250 -13.94 -1.06 21.45
CA ASP A 250 -14.25 -2.01 22.49
C ASP A 250 -13.33 -3.23 22.41
N ALA A 251 -13.05 -3.82 23.57
CA ALA A 251 -12.23 -4.99 23.74
C ALA A 251 -12.92 -5.99 24.68
N GLY A 252 -13.32 -7.13 24.13
CA GLY A 252 -13.79 -8.28 24.90
C GLY A 252 -12.61 -9.20 25.26
N ILE A 253 -12.22 -9.24 26.52
CA ILE A 253 -11.08 -10.02 27.00
C ILE A 253 -11.59 -11.36 27.54
N ARG A 254 -10.92 -12.45 27.16
CA ARG A 254 -11.10 -13.78 27.74
C ARG A 254 -9.79 -14.52 27.75
N GLY A 255 -9.41 -15.10 28.88
CA GLY A 255 -8.21 -15.93 28.94
C GLY A 255 -7.79 -16.25 30.37
N GLY A 256 -6.55 -16.68 30.55
CA GLY A 256 -5.98 -17.00 31.84
C GLY A 256 -5.15 -18.29 31.79
N PRO A 257 -4.40 -18.59 32.86
CA PRO A 257 -4.41 -17.91 34.16
C PRO A 257 -3.80 -16.51 34.14
N LEU A 258 -4.33 -15.63 35.01
CA LEU A 258 -3.80 -14.31 35.31
C LEU A 258 -3.26 -14.31 36.74
N ARG A 259 -2.04 -13.82 36.93
CA ARG A 259 -1.46 -13.47 38.22
C ARG A 259 -1.15 -11.98 38.24
N PHE A 260 -1.45 -11.34 39.35
CA PHE A 260 -1.13 -9.94 39.60
C PHE A 260 -0.84 -9.78 41.09
N ALA A 261 0.42 -9.58 41.45
CA ALA A 261 0.89 -9.62 42.83
C ALA A 261 0.40 -10.92 43.53
N ASP A 262 -0.27 -10.77 44.68
CA ASP A 262 -0.83 -11.87 45.45
C ASP A 262 -2.16 -12.41 44.88
N PHE A 263 -2.74 -11.75 43.88
CA PHE A 263 -4.01 -12.14 43.27
C PHE A 263 -3.80 -13.10 42.10
N GLY A 264 -4.67 -14.11 42.00
CA GLY A 264 -4.70 -15.06 40.90
C GLY A 264 -6.12 -15.33 40.43
N ALA A 265 -6.31 -15.35 39.11
CA ALA A 265 -7.54 -15.77 38.46
C ALA A 265 -7.25 -16.93 37.51
N LYS A 266 -8.04 -18.00 37.58
CA LYS A 266 -7.95 -19.12 36.63
C LYS A 266 -8.44 -18.71 35.23
N THR A 267 -9.47 -17.87 35.21
CA THR A 267 -10.05 -17.34 33.98
C THR A 267 -10.47 -15.91 34.25
N THR A 268 -10.19 -15.05 33.30
CA THR A 268 -10.59 -13.65 33.25
C THR A 268 -11.53 -13.49 32.08
N GLN A 269 -12.65 -12.82 32.31
CA GLN A 269 -13.56 -12.35 31.27
C GLN A 269 -13.96 -10.92 31.62
N SER A 270 -13.84 -10.00 30.68
CA SER A 270 -14.22 -8.60 30.88
C SER A 270 -14.49 -7.92 29.55
N THR A 271 -15.21 -6.80 29.56
CA THR A 271 -15.40 -5.96 28.38
C THR A 271 -14.97 -4.54 28.71
N ILE A 272 -14.13 -3.94 27.86
CA ILE A 272 -13.59 -2.60 28.06
C ILE A 272 -13.97 -1.74 26.87
N GLY A 273 -14.64 -0.62 27.12
CA GLY A 273 -14.80 0.45 26.13
C GLY A 273 -13.66 1.44 26.28
N PHE A 274 -13.06 1.88 25.17
CA PHE A 274 -11.96 2.84 25.20
C PHE A 274 -12.07 3.88 24.10
N LYS A 275 -11.52 5.05 24.38
CA LYS A 275 -11.34 6.14 23.42
C LYS A 275 -10.08 6.93 23.77
N GLY A 276 -9.32 7.35 22.78
CA GLY A 276 -8.09 8.08 23.02
C GLY A 276 -7.63 8.88 21.82
N ASP A 277 -6.59 9.67 22.05
CA ASP A 277 -5.84 10.40 21.04
C ASP A 277 -4.33 10.38 21.35
N LEU A 278 -3.53 11.02 20.51
CA LEU A 278 -2.07 11.13 20.70
C LEU A 278 -1.65 11.83 22.02
N LYS A 279 -2.55 12.50 22.73
CA LYS A 279 -2.30 13.19 24.00
C LYS A 279 -2.73 12.37 25.22
N GLY A 280 -3.58 11.37 25.04
CA GLY A 280 -3.95 10.43 26.10
C GLY A 280 -5.11 9.50 25.74
N SER A 281 -5.23 8.39 26.47
CA SER A 281 -6.32 7.42 26.33
C SER A 281 -7.18 7.36 27.60
N SER A 282 -8.48 7.20 27.43
CA SER A 282 -9.48 7.02 28.50
C SER A 282 -10.30 5.76 28.23
N GLY A 283 -10.84 5.12 29.27
CA GLY A 283 -11.64 3.91 29.12
C GLY A 283 -12.59 3.64 30.28
N ASP A 284 -13.64 2.89 30.00
CA ASP A 284 -14.64 2.40 30.95
C ASP A 284 -14.57 0.87 30.98
N ILE A 285 -14.53 0.28 32.18
CA ILE A 285 -14.34 -1.15 32.38
C ILE A 285 -15.62 -1.75 32.95
N ASN A 286 -16.19 -2.71 32.23
CA ASN A 286 -17.30 -3.53 32.70
C ASN A 286 -16.79 -4.96 32.94
N LEU A 287 -16.76 -5.34 34.23
CA LEU A 287 -16.31 -6.64 34.71
C LEU A 287 -17.44 -7.67 34.64
#